data_AF-A0A7S4MHF6-F1
#
_entry.id   AF-A0A7S4MHF6-F1
#
_cell.length_a   1.000
_cell.length_b   1.000
_cell.length_c   1.000
_cell.angle_alpha   90.00
_cell.angle_beta   90.00
_cell.angle_gamma   90.00
#
_symmetry.space_group_name_H-M   'P 1'
#
loop_
_entity.id
_entity.type
_entity.pdbx_description
1 polymer ?
#
loop_
_entity_poly.entity_id
_entity_poly.type
_entity_poly.pdbx_seq_one_letter_code
_entity_poly.pdbx_strand_id
1 'polypeptide(L)'
;VFHGTRLLKAGSDADKAVILDVIYEEGFNEPKIQAEHVEVKKWKENKKLREIADKALSVLGKLENTEIAKIPQRYRPLSSVDARSQDETVSHFLFSELKNALNSRDTDANVPSVDAVFISGGNIRGGKVYPEGCTFSLKDLKDELQETLETVIVSIPGEVIAK
;
A
#
# COMPACT_ATOMS: atom_id res chain seq x y z
N VAL A 1 1.07 11.57 -27.41
CA VAL A 1 2.12 11.19 -28.39
C VAL A 1 3.01 12.41 -28.57
N PHE A 2 4.31 12.31 -28.35
CA PHE A 2 5.25 13.42 -28.51
C PHE A 2 6.33 12.99 -29.52
N HIS A 3 6.44 13.66 -30.67
CA HIS A 3 7.32 13.27 -31.79
C HIS A 3 7.25 11.77 -32.16
N GLY A 4 6.06 11.22 -32.38
CA GLY A 4 5.88 9.79 -32.70
C GLY A 4 6.02 8.84 -31.50
N THR A 5 6.49 9.32 -30.34
CA THR A 5 6.64 8.49 -29.14
C THR A 5 5.32 8.38 -28.38
N ARG A 6 4.94 7.14 -28.04
CA ARG A 6 3.82 6.82 -27.15
C ARG A 6 4.34 6.20 -25.85
N LEU A 7 4.03 6.84 -24.72
CA LEU A 7 4.30 6.29 -23.40
C LEU A 7 3.04 5.61 -22.89
N LEU A 8 3.15 4.32 -22.58
CA LEU A 8 2.06 3.50 -22.09
C LEU A 8 2.43 2.96 -20.70
N LYS A 9 1.52 3.09 -19.74
CA LYS A 9 1.65 2.52 -18.40
C LYS A 9 0.36 1.78 -18.05
N ALA A 10 0.50 0.56 -17.55
CA ALA A 10 -0.64 -0.29 -17.18
C ALA A 10 -1.21 0.01 -15.78
N GLY A 11 -0.71 1.04 -15.08
CA GLY A 11 -1.06 1.30 -13.68
C GLY A 11 -0.13 0.57 -12.71
N SER A 12 -0.67 0.16 -11.56
CA SER A 12 0.01 -0.62 -10.51
C SER A 12 -0.78 -1.89 -10.20
N ASP A 13 -0.15 -2.80 -9.44
CA ASP A 13 -0.81 -3.97 -8.80
C ASP A 13 -1.51 -4.94 -9.77
N ALA A 14 -1.15 -4.87 -11.04
CA ALA A 14 -1.70 -5.68 -12.13
C ALA A 14 -3.24 -5.61 -12.26
N ASP A 15 -3.89 -4.52 -11.82
CA ASP A 15 -5.33 -4.31 -12.02
C ASP A 15 -5.69 -4.17 -13.51
N LYS A 16 -4.77 -3.59 -14.30
CA LYS A 16 -4.88 -3.47 -15.75
C LYS A 16 -3.63 -4.02 -16.44
N ALA A 17 -3.81 -4.46 -17.67
CA ALA A 17 -2.75 -4.79 -18.60
C ALA A 17 -2.86 -3.91 -19.85
N VAL A 18 -1.73 -3.68 -20.52
CA VAL A 18 -1.71 -3.01 -21.83
C VAL A 18 -1.46 -4.08 -22.89
N ILE A 19 -2.41 -4.24 -23.81
CA ILE A 19 -2.22 -4.99 -25.04
C ILE A 19 -1.73 -4.00 -26.08
N LEU A 20 -0.54 -4.24 -26.64
CA LEU A 20 0.09 -3.39 -27.63
C LEU A 20 0.33 -4.19 -28.90
N ASP A 21 -0.40 -3.84 -29.96
CA ASP A 21 -0.19 -4.39 -31.29
C ASP A 21 0.67 -3.41 -32.11
N VAL A 22 1.80 -3.89 -32.59
CA VAL A 22 2.70 -3.18 -33.50
C VAL A 22 2.69 -3.92 -34.83
N ILE A 23 2.09 -3.32 -35.84
CA ILE A 23 1.83 -3.95 -37.13
C ILE A 23 2.72 -3.29 -38.19
N TYR A 24 3.56 -4.09 -38.84
CA TYR A 24 4.37 -3.66 -39.99
C TYR A 24 3.74 -4.21 -41.27
N GLU A 25 3.12 -3.34 -42.06
CA GLU A 25 2.54 -3.70 -43.36
C GLU A 25 3.53 -3.38 -44.49
N GLU A 26 3.60 -4.23 -45.52
CA GLU A 26 4.42 -3.96 -46.70
C GLU A 26 3.96 -2.64 -47.37
N GLY A 27 4.92 -1.78 -47.69
CA GLY A 27 4.66 -0.47 -48.32
C GLY A 27 4.41 0.68 -47.35
N PHE A 28 4.39 0.44 -46.04
CA PHE A 28 4.34 1.50 -45.03
C PHE A 28 5.75 1.87 -44.53
N ASN A 29 6.01 3.17 -44.40
CA ASN A 29 7.27 3.69 -43.84
C ASN A 29 7.27 3.72 -42.30
N GLU A 30 6.11 3.54 -41.65
CA GLU A 30 5.93 3.56 -40.20
C GLU A 30 4.96 2.45 -39.75
N PRO A 31 5.16 1.81 -38.58
CA PRO A 31 4.26 0.79 -38.09
C PRO A 31 2.92 1.37 -37.63
N LYS A 32 1.84 0.61 -37.82
CA LYS A 32 0.55 0.91 -37.20
C LYS A 32 0.57 0.42 -35.76
N ILE A 33 0.35 1.35 -34.82
CA ILE A 33 0.37 1.08 -33.38
C ILE A 33 -1.05 1.15 -32.81
N GLN A 34 -1.53 0.05 -32.25
CA GLN A 34 -2.79 -0.04 -31.51
C GLN A 34 -2.50 -0.44 -30.07
N ALA A 35 -3.11 0.25 -29.10
CA ALA A 35 -2.92 -0.04 -27.69
C ALA A 35 -4.26 -0.01 -26.98
N GLU A 36 -4.52 -1.03 -26.16
CA GLU A 36 -5.71 -1.15 -25.34
C GLU A 36 -5.34 -1.44 -23.89
N HIS A 37 -5.98 -0.72 -22.97
CA HIS A 37 -5.92 -1.05 -21.55
C HIS A 37 -7.08 -1.97 -21.20
N VAL A 38 -6.75 -3.19 -20.80
CA VAL A 38 -7.74 -4.19 -20.38
C VAL A 38 -7.68 -4.39 -18.87
N GLU A 39 -8.83 -4.59 -18.25
CA GLU A 39 -8.91 -5.00 -16.84
C GLU A 39 -8.57 -6.48 -16.72
N VAL A 40 -7.56 -6.81 -15.92
CA VAL A 40 -7.09 -8.20 -15.77
C VAL A 40 -8.17 -9.07 -15.12
N LYS A 41 -8.97 -8.50 -14.20
CA LYS A 41 -10.07 -9.20 -13.51
C LYS A 41 -11.17 -9.75 -14.44
N LYS A 42 -11.27 -9.26 -15.68
CA LYS A 42 -12.23 -9.75 -16.68
C LYS A 42 -11.77 -11.06 -17.35
N TRP A 43 -10.53 -11.47 -17.15
CA TRP A 43 -9.94 -12.67 -17.76
C TRP A 43 -9.97 -13.84 -16.79
N LYS A 44 -10.18 -15.05 -17.34
CA LYS A 44 -10.21 -16.27 -16.53
C LYS A 44 -8.80 -16.62 -16.03
N GLU A 45 -8.67 -16.83 -14.72
CA GLU A 45 -7.41 -17.25 -14.12
C GLU A 45 -6.90 -18.59 -14.69
N ASN A 46 -5.58 -18.66 -14.89
CA ASN A 46 -4.91 -19.90 -15.22
C ASN A 46 -4.72 -20.75 -13.97
N LYS A 47 -5.48 -21.84 -13.85
CA LYS A 47 -5.47 -22.74 -12.69
C LYS A 47 -4.08 -23.26 -12.32
N LYS A 48 -3.24 -23.58 -13.30
CA LYS A 48 -1.88 -24.09 -13.04
C LYS A 48 -0.99 -23.02 -12.39
N LEU A 49 -1.09 -21.78 -12.87
CA LEU A 49 -0.34 -20.66 -12.28
C LEU A 49 -0.86 -20.32 -10.89
N ARG A 50 -2.18 -20.39 -10.70
CA ARG A 50 -2.82 -20.22 -9.39
C ARG A 50 -2.28 -21.23 -8.38
N GLU A 51 -2.24 -22.51 -8.73
CA GLU A 51 -1.71 -23.57 -7.87
C GLU A 51 -0.23 -23.35 -7.50
N ILE A 52 0.58 -22.89 -8.44
CA ILE A 52 2.00 -22.58 -8.19
C ILE A 52 2.11 -21.39 -7.20
N ALA A 53 1.34 -20.33 -7.44
CA ALA A 53 1.33 -19.15 -6.57
C ALA A 53 0.85 -19.51 -5.15
N ASP A 54 -0.26 -20.23 -5.04
CA ASP A 54 -0.80 -20.68 -3.76
C ASP A 54 0.18 -21.57 -3.01
N LYS A 55 0.86 -22.50 -3.71
CA LYS A 55 1.90 -23.34 -3.09
C LYS A 55 3.07 -22.51 -2.58
N ALA A 56 3.54 -21.53 -3.36
CA ALA A 56 4.62 -20.64 -2.94
C ALA A 56 4.23 -19.81 -1.71
N LEU A 57 3.01 -19.27 -1.68
CA LEU A 57 2.51 -18.45 -0.58
C LEU A 57 2.08 -19.26 0.65
N SER A 58 1.75 -20.54 0.48
CA SER A 58 1.26 -21.40 1.58
C SER A 58 2.24 -21.48 2.76
N VAL A 59 3.54 -21.36 2.50
CA VAL A 59 4.60 -21.36 3.51
C VAL A 59 4.48 -20.14 4.44
N LEU A 60 4.05 -19.01 3.89
CA LEU A 60 3.91 -17.74 4.61
C LEU A 60 2.50 -17.55 5.20
N GLY A 61 1.50 -18.28 4.70
CA GLY A 61 0.10 -18.06 5.06
C GLY A 61 -0.20 -18.08 6.56
N LYS A 62 0.49 -18.91 7.36
CA LYS A 62 0.31 -18.88 8.82
C LYS A 62 0.86 -17.61 9.47
N LEU A 63 2.01 -17.12 9.00
CA LEU A 63 2.64 -15.91 9.52
C LEU A 63 1.85 -14.68 9.10
N GLU A 64 1.48 -14.60 7.82
CA GLU A 64 0.74 -13.48 7.24
C GLU A 64 -0.61 -13.25 7.91
N ASN A 65 -1.36 -14.33 8.19
CA ASN A 65 -2.68 -14.25 8.81
C ASN A 65 -2.63 -14.17 10.34
N THR A 66 -1.46 -13.97 10.94
CA THR A 66 -1.36 -13.75 12.40
C THR A 66 -1.99 -12.42 12.74
N GLU A 67 -3.02 -12.44 13.59
CA GLU A 67 -3.61 -11.23 14.17
C GLU A 67 -2.57 -10.54 15.07
N ILE A 68 -2.30 -9.27 14.78
CA ILE A 68 -1.39 -8.44 15.57
C ILE A 68 -2.13 -7.39 16.39
N ALA A 69 -3.31 -6.94 15.93
CA ALA A 69 -4.13 -5.99 16.66
C ALA A 69 -5.61 -6.07 16.29
N LYS A 70 -6.47 -5.74 17.25
CA LYS A 70 -7.88 -5.43 16.97
C LYS A 70 -7.99 -3.98 16.51
N ILE A 71 -8.87 -3.72 15.56
CA ILE A 71 -9.12 -2.37 15.04
C ILE A 71 -10.20 -1.69 15.91
N PRO A 72 -9.86 -0.64 16.68
CA PRO A 72 -10.85 0.10 17.46
C PRO A 72 -11.93 0.76 16.60
N GLN A 73 -13.15 0.86 17.13
CA GLN A 73 -14.30 1.41 16.39
C GLN A 73 -14.06 2.85 15.88
N ARG A 74 -13.28 3.65 16.61
CA ARG A 74 -12.95 5.03 16.22
C ARG A 74 -12.14 5.18 14.94
N TYR A 75 -11.47 4.12 14.48
CA TYR A 75 -10.72 4.11 13.23
C TYR A 75 -11.49 3.42 12.09
N ARG A 76 -12.78 3.11 12.29
CA ARG A 76 -13.63 2.51 11.26
C ARG A 76 -14.43 3.59 10.52
N PRO A 77 -14.62 3.47 9.19
CA PRO A 77 -14.07 2.44 8.31
C PRO A 77 -12.55 2.55 8.20
N LEU A 78 -11.84 1.41 8.20
CA LEU A 78 -10.40 1.40 8.05
C LEU A 78 -10.06 1.38 6.55
N SER A 79 -9.34 2.40 6.09
CA SER A 79 -8.98 2.62 4.69
C SER A 79 -7.58 3.22 4.60
N SER A 80 -6.87 2.83 3.55
CA SER A 80 -5.63 3.45 3.10
C SER A 80 -5.75 4.08 1.71
N VAL A 81 -6.92 4.03 1.08
CA VAL A 81 -7.13 4.53 -0.29
C VAL A 81 -6.72 6.00 -0.38
N ASP A 82 -5.87 6.36 -1.33
CA ASP A 82 -5.41 7.74 -1.53
C ASP A 82 -4.63 8.35 -0.35
N ALA A 83 -3.95 7.53 0.48
CA ALA A 83 -3.14 7.97 1.63
C ALA A 83 -2.07 9.05 1.35
N ARG A 84 -1.78 9.35 0.09
CA ARG A 84 -0.85 10.43 -0.32
C ARG A 84 -1.53 11.77 -0.53
N SER A 85 -2.83 11.77 -0.79
CA SER A 85 -3.60 12.95 -1.19
C SER A 85 -4.57 13.42 -0.12
N GLN A 86 -4.90 12.55 0.84
CA GLN A 86 -5.85 12.85 1.89
C GLN A 86 -5.50 12.15 3.21
N ASP A 87 -6.21 12.55 4.25
CA ASP A 87 -6.11 11.95 5.56
C ASP A 87 -6.86 10.62 5.61
N GLU A 88 -6.23 9.58 6.16
CA GLU A 88 -6.72 8.20 6.11
C GLU A 88 -6.76 7.54 7.48
N THR A 89 -7.82 6.76 7.73
CA THR A 89 -8.04 6.12 9.03
C THR A 89 -6.99 5.07 9.37
N VAL A 90 -6.38 4.39 8.37
CA VAL A 90 -5.26 3.46 8.64
C VAL A 90 -4.05 4.20 9.20
N SER A 91 -3.76 5.41 8.71
CA SER A 91 -2.62 6.22 9.15
C SER A 91 -2.80 6.58 10.62
N HIS A 92 -3.99 7.08 10.99
CA HIS A 92 -4.33 7.39 12.38
C HIS A 92 -4.20 6.18 13.30
N PHE A 93 -4.67 5.02 12.86
CA PHE A 93 -4.55 3.77 13.60
C PHE A 93 -3.07 3.41 13.82
N LEU A 94 -2.29 3.29 12.74
CA LEU A 94 -0.87 2.91 12.80
C LEU A 94 -0.04 3.89 13.62
N PHE A 95 -0.28 5.21 13.50
CA PHE A 95 0.50 6.22 14.21
C PHE A 95 0.16 6.21 15.71
N SER A 96 -1.11 5.94 16.04
CA SER A 96 -1.53 5.76 17.43
C SER A 96 -0.88 4.53 18.06
N GLU A 97 -0.87 3.39 17.35
CA GLU A 97 -0.22 2.17 17.82
C GLU A 97 1.30 2.36 17.98
N LEU A 98 1.95 3.03 17.02
CA LEU A 98 3.38 3.33 17.12
C LEU A 98 3.69 4.26 18.30
N LYS A 99 2.90 5.32 18.50
CA LYS A 99 3.03 6.22 19.66
C LYS A 99 2.87 5.45 20.98
N ASN A 100 1.87 4.57 21.06
CA ASN A 100 1.63 3.74 22.24
C ASN A 100 2.80 2.79 22.49
N ALA A 101 3.32 2.14 21.44
CA ALA A 101 4.45 1.21 21.54
C ALA A 101 5.73 1.92 22.03
N LEU A 102 6.02 3.12 21.51
CA LEU A 102 7.18 3.91 21.95
C LEU A 102 7.06 4.35 23.42
N ASN A 103 5.86 4.75 23.85
CA ASN A 103 5.61 5.15 25.24
C ASN A 103 5.45 3.96 26.21
N SER A 104 5.22 2.74 25.73
CA SER A 104 5.04 1.55 26.58
C SER A 104 6.29 1.13 27.37
N ARG A 105 7.47 1.64 26.96
CA ARG A 105 8.77 1.30 27.57
C ARG A 105 9.18 2.27 28.67
N ASP A 106 8.45 3.36 28.86
CA ASP A 106 8.81 4.33 29.88
C ASP A 106 8.39 3.84 31.26
N THR A 107 9.32 3.86 32.21
CA THR A 107 9.11 3.39 33.58
C THR A 107 8.29 4.36 34.41
N ASP A 108 8.19 5.62 33.98
CA ASP A 108 7.42 6.65 34.64
C ASP A 108 6.09 6.86 33.89
N ALA A 109 5.05 6.14 34.31
CA ALA A 109 3.76 6.06 33.63
C ALA A 109 3.03 7.40 33.41
N ASN A 110 3.54 8.49 34.01
CA ASN A 110 2.89 9.80 34.01
C ASN A 110 3.51 10.83 33.05
N VAL A 111 4.61 10.51 32.34
CA VAL A 111 5.20 11.42 31.34
C VAL A 111 5.44 10.65 30.04
N PRO A 112 4.68 10.90 28.97
CA PRO A 112 4.95 10.26 27.69
C PRO A 112 6.28 10.74 27.12
N SER A 113 7.16 9.79 26.78
CA SER A 113 8.43 10.05 26.08
C SER A 113 8.27 10.67 24.68
N VAL A 114 7.11 10.48 24.02
CA VAL A 114 6.84 10.95 22.66
C VAL A 114 5.44 11.59 22.56
N ASP A 115 5.42 12.87 22.16
CA ASP A 115 4.20 13.66 21.99
C ASP A 115 3.47 13.40 20.66
N ALA A 116 4.23 13.21 19.58
CA ALA A 116 3.72 13.11 18.22
C ALA A 116 4.52 12.11 17.37
N VAL A 117 3.86 11.56 16.36
CA VAL A 117 4.45 10.65 15.37
C VAL A 117 4.14 11.20 13.99
N PHE A 118 5.17 11.27 13.13
CA PHE A 118 5.04 11.72 11.76
C PHE A 118 5.58 10.62 10.83
N ILE A 119 4.77 10.24 9.85
CA ILE A 119 5.19 9.35 8.76
C ILE A 119 4.76 10.02 7.46
N SER A 120 5.68 10.15 6.51
CA SER A 120 5.35 10.66 5.18
C SER A 120 4.35 9.73 4.48
N GLY A 121 3.31 10.28 3.85
CA GLY A 121 2.31 9.51 3.11
C GLY A 121 2.90 8.65 1.98
N GLY A 122 4.10 8.98 1.49
CA GLY A 122 4.83 8.13 0.54
C GLY A 122 5.19 6.73 1.08
N ASN A 123 5.28 6.60 2.40
CA ASN A 123 5.59 5.35 3.11
C ASN A 123 4.36 4.47 3.36
N ILE A 124 3.15 4.97 3.06
CA ILE A 124 1.90 4.22 3.10
C ILE A 124 1.55 3.85 1.66
N ARG A 125 1.37 2.56 1.38
CA ARG A 125 1.14 2.09 0.00
C ARG A 125 -0.22 2.50 -0.54
N GLY A 126 -1.23 2.55 0.34
CA GLY A 126 -2.40 3.40 0.16
C GLY A 126 -3.43 2.95 -0.86
N GLY A 127 -3.94 1.72 -0.75
CA GLY A 127 -4.83 1.13 -1.76
C GLY A 127 -5.83 0.10 -1.26
N LYS A 128 -6.08 0.03 0.05
CA LYS A 128 -6.87 -1.04 0.65
C LYS A 128 -8.06 -0.50 1.44
N VAL A 129 -9.22 -1.13 1.24
CA VAL A 129 -10.40 -0.95 2.08
C VAL A 129 -10.56 -2.21 2.92
N TYR A 130 -10.60 -2.04 4.23
CA TYR A 130 -10.68 -3.15 5.16
C TYR A 130 -12.14 -3.49 5.48
N PRO A 131 -12.54 -4.78 5.41
CA PRO A 131 -13.90 -5.18 5.74
C PRO A 131 -14.27 -4.84 7.19
N GLU A 132 -15.56 -4.60 7.43
CA GLU A 132 -16.05 -4.41 8.79
C GLU A 132 -15.84 -5.68 9.63
N GLY A 133 -15.48 -5.52 10.90
CA GLY A 133 -15.27 -6.64 11.81
C GLY A 133 -13.92 -7.35 11.64
N CYS A 134 -13.09 -7.00 10.66
CA CYS A 134 -11.78 -7.60 10.51
C CYS A 134 -10.82 -7.24 11.66
N THR A 135 -9.77 -8.03 11.78
CA THR A 135 -8.62 -7.77 12.64
C THR A 135 -7.44 -7.34 11.77
N PHE A 136 -6.47 -6.66 12.37
CA PHE A 136 -5.28 -6.21 11.67
C PHE A 136 -4.19 -7.29 11.81
N SER A 137 -3.72 -7.81 10.69
CA SER A 137 -2.76 -8.91 10.61
C SER A 137 -1.34 -8.45 10.28
N LEU A 138 -0.37 -9.36 10.42
CA LEU A 138 1.01 -9.10 10.00
C LEU A 138 1.09 -8.77 8.50
N LYS A 139 0.27 -9.45 7.69
CA LYS A 139 0.17 -9.14 6.26
C LYS A 139 -0.32 -7.71 6.03
N ASP A 140 -1.34 -7.28 6.76
CA ASP A 140 -1.87 -5.92 6.64
C ASP A 140 -0.81 -4.87 6.97
N LEU A 141 0.01 -5.11 7.98
CA LEU A 141 1.12 -4.21 8.30
C LEU A 141 2.14 -4.11 7.17
N LYS A 142 2.51 -5.25 6.56
CA LYS A 142 3.48 -5.33 5.45
C LYS A 142 2.93 -4.76 4.14
N ASP A 143 1.63 -4.92 3.92
CA ASP A 143 0.94 -4.39 2.74
C ASP A 143 0.85 -2.86 2.84
N GLU A 144 0.68 -2.30 4.04
CA GLU A 144 0.53 -0.84 4.23
C GLU A 144 1.85 -0.10 4.34
N LEU A 145 2.82 -0.61 5.11
CA LEU A 145 4.09 0.06 5.35
C LEU A 145 5.22 -0.50 4.48
N GLN A 146 6.19 0.37 4.16
CA GLN A 146 7.44 -0.08 3.55
C GLN A 146 8.30 -0.84 4.56
N GLU A 147 8.84 -2.01 4.20
CA GLU A 147 9.63 -2.86 5.11
C GLU A 147 10.92 -2.19 5.61
N THR A 148 11.41 -1.18 4.90
CA THR A 148 12.66 -0.46 5.22
C THR A 148 12.43 0.83 6.02
N LEU A 149 11.25 1.02 6.62
CA LEU A 149 10.96 2.21 7.38
C LEU A 149 11.74 2.21 8.70
N GLU A 150 12.68 3.14 8.84
CA GLU A 150 13.41 3.39 10.09
C GLU A 150 12.70 4.47 10.91
N THR A 151 12.60 4.25 12.21
CA THR A 151 11.99 5.19 13.16
C THR A 151 13.08 5.87 13.96
N VAL A 152 13.07 7.21 13.98
CA VAL A 152 13.97 8.03 14.81
C VAL A 152 13.16 8.86 15.79
N ILE A 153 13.67 9.02 17.00
CA ILE A 153 13.07 9.88 18.03
C ILE A 153 13.91 11.14 18.13
N VAL A 154 13.28 12.29 17.95
CA VAL A 154 13.94 13.60 17.93
C VAL A 154 13.14 14.61 18.74
N SER A 155 13.85 15.51 19.43
CA SER A 155 13.23 16.68 20.03
C SER A 155 13.13 17.79 18.99
N ILE A 156 11.91 18.24 18.71
CA ILE A 156 11.62 19.30 17.72
C ILE A 156 10.85 20.42 18.42
N PRO A 157 11.28 21.69 18.30
CA PRO A 157 10.49 22.82 18.79
C PRO A 157 9.12 22.88 18.11
N GLY A 158 8.06 23.11 18.88
CA GLY A 158 6.68 23.16 18.34
C GLY A 158 6.48 24.19 17.23
N GLU A 159 7.26 25.28 17.24
CA GLU A 159 7.28 26.31 16.19
C GLU A 159 7.73 25.81 14.81
N VAL A 160 8.46 24.68 14.75
CA VAL A 160 8.87 24.03 13.49
C VAL A 160 7.73 23.18 12.93
N ILE A 161 6.91 22.60 13.80
CA ILE A 161 5.79 21.72 13.41
C ILE A 161 4.56 22.53 12.98
N ALA A 162 4.31 23.67 13.64
CA ALA A 162 3.10 24.45 13.44
C ALA A 162 3.11 25.39 12.21
N LYS A 163 4.16 25.36 11.40
CA LYS A 163 4.29 26.16 10.17
C LYS A 163 3.75 25.41 8.96
#